data_AF-E4XV89-F1
#
_entry.id   AF-E4XV89-F1
#
_cell.length_a   1.000
_cell.length_b   1.000
_cell.length_c   1.000
_cell.angle_alpha   90.00
_cell.angle_beta   90.00
_cell.angle_gamma   90.00
#
_symmetry.space_group_name_H-M   'P 1'
#
loop_
_entity.id
_entity.type
_entity.pdbx_description
1 polymer ?
#
loop_
_entity_poly.entity_id
_entity_poly.type
_entity_poly.pdbx_seq_one_letter_code
_entity_poly.pdbx_strand_id
1 'polypeptide(L)'
;MVNTNGKTPEEVLYSHNLFSAVSNQLIRPQMENFEFINIKTAIEDKIQRANWIFVKSLENHERDNKDDLTAQFERLAATFVYNSCSDETIKSNGEELCSFEKAEDRLTFLSSFYAIETKSEKIRRYKEKLEKLARLSNEKFELFLSKVTSTVEQITDKADAREYIINEKFRQILSPETESFLRDMCMLEKSPKEIAVFLDQRERNITVPKIAQLQIDNKIDTLVQSTSEMIAKTSIAFEEQIARMEDKHKKSEEMAEQRAKILNNQIENLTATISKLTFERNNQQPSRPYFPNQNQSNGQNSFQPRPRFCNYCKVDTHYR
;
A
#
# COMPACT_ATOMS: atom_id res chain seq x y z
N MET A 1 2.46 34.76 -25.34
CA MET A 1 2.95 36.15 -25.35
C MET A 1 2.11 36.92 -24.35
N VAL A 2 2.71 37.42 -23.26
CA VAL A 2 1.99 38.30 -22.30
C VAL A 2 1.91 39.67 -22.94
N ASN A 3 0.69 40.17 -23.13
CA ASN A 3 0.41 41.47 -23.73
C ASN A 3 0.84 42.57 -22.74
N THR A 4 2.04 43.15 -22.93
CA THR A 4 2.57 44.25 -22.11
C THR A 4 2.16 45.63 -22.65
N ASN A 5 1.28 45.69 -23.66
CA ASN A 5 0.88 46.94 -24.27
C ASN A 5 0.10 47.81 -23.24
N GLY A 6 0.82 48.76 -22.65
CA GLY A 6 0.26 49.87 -21.87
C GLY A 6 0.34 49.75 -20.34
N LYS A 7 0.96 48.69 -19.77
CA LYS A 7 1.09 48.59 -18.32
C LYS A 7 2.28 49.38 -17.80
N THR A 8 2.04 50.23 -16.79
CA THR A 8 3.13 50.99 -16.16
C THR A 8 4.03 50.08 -15.32
N PRO A 9 5.27 50.49 -15.02
CA PRO A 9 6.19 49.68 -14.21
C PRO A 9 5.61 49.33 -12.84
N GLU A 10 4.86 50.25 -12.23
CA GLU A 10 4.14 50.05 -10.97
C GLU A 10 3.08 48.95 -11.11
N GLU A 11 2.27 48.98 -12.17
CA GLU A 11 1.25 47.95 -12.44
C GLU A 11 1.88 46.57 -12.69
N VAL A 12 3.08 46.53 -13.26
CA VAL A 12 3.85 45.28 -13.39
C VAL A 12 4.27 44.77 -12.01
N LEU A 13 4.85 45.62 -11.16
CA LEU A 13 5.29 45.27 -9.80
C LEU A 13 4.15 44.77 -8.93
N TYR A 14 2.98 45.41 -8.99
CA TYR A 14 1.79 45.02 -8.23
C TYR A 14 0.98 43.89 -8.89
N SER A 15 1.41 43.37 -10.04
CA SER A 15 0.69 42.28 -10.66
C SER A 15 0.80 41.01 -9.80
N HIS A 16 -0.36 40.47 -9.39
CA HIS A 16 -0.44 39.24 -8.58
C HIS A 16 0.29 38.03 -9.19
N ASN A 17 0.63 38.09 -10.48
CA ASN A 17 1.28 37.00 -11.20
C ASN A 17 2.79 37.21 -11.42
N LEU A 18 3.38 38.36 -11.07
CA LEU A 18 4.80 38.64 -11.32
C LEU A 18 5.68 37.56 -10.67
N PHE A 19 5.37 37.27 -9.42
CA PHE A 19 5.95 36.19 -8.63
C PHE A 19 4.82 35.36 -8.00
N SER A 20 3.96 34.76 -8.84
CA SER A 20 2.89 33.86 -8.35
C SER A 20 3.45 32.68 -7.54
N ALA A 21 2.56 31.99 -6.81
CA ALA A 21 2.86 30.93 -5.84
C ALA A 21 4.05 30.05 -6.21
N VAL A 22 4.83 29.81 -5.17
CA VAL A 22 6.07 29.06 -5.10
C VAL A 22 6.05 27.83 -6.01
N SER A 23 7.21 27.47 -6.57
CA SER A 23 7.47 26.11 -7.04
C SER A 23 6.74 25.11 -6.13
N ASN A 24 6.01 24.13 -6.68
CA ASN A 24 5.31 23.11 -5.88
C ASN A 24 6.25 22.35 -4.91
N GLN A 25 7.56 22.58 -5.00
CA GLN A 25 8.58 22.10 -4.10
C GLN A 25 9.41 23.27 -3.54
N LEU A 26 9.53 23.31 -2.21
CA LEU A 26 10.33 24.28 -1.45
C LEU A 26 11.79 23.82 -1.32
N ILE A 27 12.70 24.78 -1.25
CA ILE A 27 14.12 24.54 -0.92
C ILE A 27 14.21 24.11 0.54
N ARG A 28 14.58 22.85 0.77
CA ARG A 28 14.59 22.21 2.08
C ARG A 28 15.98 21.69 2.43
N PRO A 29 16.35 21.62 3.73
CA PRO A 29 17.62 21.03 4.12
C PRO A 29 17.77 19.61 3.59
N GLN A 30 19.01 19.20 3.29
CA GLN A 30 19.34 17.82 2.89
C GLN A 30 18.65 17.32 1.60
N MET A 31 18.20 18.22 0.72
CA MET A 31 17.67 17.79 -0.58
C MET A 31 18.78 17.30 -1.51
N GLU A 32 18.41 16.39 -2.41
CA GLU A 32 19.31 15.91 -3.45
C GLU A 32 19.70 17.07 -4.38
N ASN A 33 20.95 17.10 -4.83
CA ASN A 33 21.46 18.24 -5.60
C ASN A 33 20.68 18.48 -6.90
N PHE A 34 20.19 17.41 -7.55
CA PHE A 34 19.37 17.56 -8.75
C PHE A 34 18.01 18.22 -8.47
N GLU A 35 17.42 18.01 -7.28
CA GLU A 35 16.18 18.67 -6.87
C GLU A 35 16.44 20.17 -6.66
N PHE A 36 17.53 20.51 -5.96
CA PHE A 36 17.92 21.89 -5.75
C PHE A 36 18.17 22.62 -7.08
N ILE A 37 18.97 22.03 -7.98
CA ILE A 37 19.26 22.62 -9.30
C ILE A 37 17.96 22.89 -10.07
N ASN A 38 17.03 21.94 -10.08
CA ASN A 38 15.76 22.11 -10.77
C ASN A 38 14.93 23.27 -10.20
N ILE A 39 14.85 23.38 -8.88
CA ILE A 39 14.12 24.48 -8.20
C ILE A 39 14.83 25.82 -8.44
N LYS A 40 16.17 25.87 -8.31
CA LYS A 40 16.99 27.06 -8.59
C LYS A 40 16.75 27.55 -10.01
N THR A 41 16.84 26.69 -11.02
CA THR A 41 16.58 27.06 -12.42
C THR A 41 15.16 27.57 -12.61
N ALA A 42 14.16 26.94 -12.00
CA ALA A 42 12.77 27.41 -12.09
C ALA A 42 12.57 28.80 -11.47
N ILE A 43 13.25 29.10 -10.37
CA ILE A 43 13.26 30.42 -9.73
C ILE A 43 13.96 31.45 -10.62
N GLU A 44 15.15 31.14 -11.12
CA GLU A 44 15.94 31.99 -12.02
C GLU A 44 15.14 32.35 -13.28
N ASP A 45 14.56 31.35 -13.95
CA ASP A 45 13.71 31.54 -15.12
C ASP A 45 12.53 32.46 -14.85
N LYS A 46 11.93 32.37 -13.66
CA LYS A 46 10.78 33.20 -13.28
C LYS A 46 11.20 34.65 -13.02
N ILE A 47 12.31 34.84 -12.31
CA ILE A 47 12.91 36.17 -12.09
C ILE A 47 13.31 36.81 -13.42
N GLN A 48 13.94 36.05 -14.33
CA GLN A 48 14.32 36.55 -15.65
C GLN A 48 13.10 36.97 -16.48
N ARG A 49 12.04 36.16 -16.50
CA ARG A 49 10.78 36.53 -17.18
C ARG A 49 10.15 37.78 -16.58
N ALA A 50 10.11 37.89 -15.25
CA ALA A 50 9.59 39.05 -14.56
C ALA A 50 10.41 40.31 -14.86
N ASN A 51 11.75 40.18 -14.84
CA ASN A 51 12.67 41.26 -15.16
C ASN A 51 12.49 41.74 -16.60
N TRP A 52 12.36 40.81 -17.55
CA TRP A 52 12.11 41.16 -18.95
C TRP A 52 10.82 41.99 -19.13
N ILE A 53 9.73 41.60 -18.47
CA ILE A 53 8.46 42.36 -18.51
C ILE A 53 8.64 43.75 -17.88
N PHE A 54 9.33 43.82 -16.74
CA PHE A 54 9.55 45.04 -15.99
C PHE A 54 10.45 46.04 -16.74
N VAL A 55 11.59 45.60 -17.26
CA VAL A 55 12.51 46.43 -18.07
C VAL A 55 11.80 46.95 -19.32
N LYS A 56 11.05 46.10 -20.02
CA LYS A 56 10.22 46.52 -21.17
C LYS A 56 9.22 47.62 -20.80
N SER A 57 8.61 47.52 -19.61
CA SER A 57 7.68 48.55 -19.13
C SER A 57 8.40 49.85 -18.77
N LEU A 58 9.57 49.80 -18.13
CA LEU A 58 10.41 50.96 -17.84
C LEU A 58 10.87 51.68 -19.11
N GLU A 59 11.21 50.94 -20.18
CA GLU A 59 11.60 51.52 -21.46
C GLU A 59 10.42 52.22 -22.17
N ASN A 60 9.21 51.69 -22.02
CA ASN A 60 8.01 52.25 -22.64
C ASN A 60 7.41 53.43 -21.87
N HIS A 61 7.77 53.59 -20.59
CA HIS A 61 7.27 54.64 -19.72
C HIS A 61 8.46 55.39 -19.10
N GLU A 62 8.81 56.54 -19.67
CA GLU A 62 9.82 57.42 -19.06
C GLU A 62 9.37 57.82 -17.64
N ARG A 63 10.23 57.54 -16.66
CA ARG A 63 9.96 57.68 -15.23
C ARG A 63 11.20 58.23 -14.53
N ASP A 64 11.01 59.28 -13.75
CA ASP A 64 12.08 59.92 -12.98
C ASP A 64 12.52 59.09 -11.76
N ASN A 65 11.68 58.16 -11.29
CA ASN A 65 11.91 57.27 -10.15
C ASN A 65 12.39 55.87 -10.55
N LYS A 66 13.07 55.75 -11.69
CA LYS A 66 13.54 54.45 -12.24
C LYS A 66 14.35 53.64 -11.22
N ASP A 67 15.27 54.28 -10.51
CA ASP A 67 16.14 53.60 -9.55
C ASP A 67 15.35 53.02 -8.38
N ASP A 68 14.34 53.75 -7.87
CA ASP A 68 13.46 53.27 -6.80
C ASP A 68 12.60 52.08 -7.26
N LEU A 69 12.11 52.12 -8.51
CA LEU A 69 11.33 51.03 -9.09
C LEU A 69 12.19 49.79 -9.30
N THR A 70 13.44 49.94 -9.75
CA THR A 70 14.40 48.85 -9.85
C THR A 70 14.74 48.27 -8.48
N ALA A 71 14.95 49.11 -7.46
CA ALA A 71 15.18 48.62 -6.11
C ALA A 71 13.95 47.87 -5.54
N GLN A 72 12.74 48.29 -5.87
CA GLN A 72 11.51 47.56 -5.54
C GLN A 72 11.45 46.19 -6.22
N PHE A 73 11.78 46.13 -7.52
CA PHE A 73 11.85 44.87 -8.25
C PHE A 73 12.83 43.88 -7.60
N GLU A 74 14.04 44.34 -7.28
CA GLU A 74 15.06 43.52 -6.63
C GLU A 74 14.59 42.98 -5.28
N ARG A 75 13.95 43.82 -4.45
CA ARG A 75 13.37 43.38 -3.17
C ARG A 75 12.28 42.32 -3.35
N LEU A 76 11.42 42.47 -4.35
CA LEU A 76 10.37 41.48 -4.64
C LEU A 76 10.98 40.16 -5.12
N ALA A 77 11.98 40.21 -6.00
CA ALA A 77 12.69 39.03 -6.47
C ALA A 77 13.43 38.32 -5.32
N ALA A 78 14.10 39.07 -4.45
CA ALA A 78 14.79 38.53 -3.28
C ALA A 78 13.81 37.90 -2.29
N THR A 79 12.65 38.55 -2.07
CA THR A 79 11.55 38.01 -1.24
C THR A 79 10.97 36.73 -1.85
N PHE A 80 10.87 36.65 -3.18
CA PHE A 80 10.43 35.45 -3.87
C PHE A 80 11.39 34.26 -3.64
N VAL A 81 12.71 34.48 -3.64
CA VAL A 81 13.69 33.44 -3.26
C VAL A 81 13.48 32.99 -1.82
N TYR A 82 13.30 33.93 -0.88
CA TYR A 82 13.05 33.62 0.53
C TYR A 82 11.77 32.79 0.71
N ASN A 83 10.67 33.20 0.06
CA ASN A 83 9.40 32.47 0.09
C ASN A 83 9.45 31.12 -0.64
N SER A 84 10.52 30.86 -1.39
CA SER A 84 10.76 29.56 -2.03
C SER A 84 11.50 28.57 -1.12
N CYS A 85 11.87 28.98 0.09
CA CYS A 85 12.50 28.14 1.10
C CYS A 85 11.46 27.50 2.03
N SER A 86 11.77 26.31 2.54
CA SER A 86 10.95 25.68 3.59
C SER A 86 11.11 26.41 4.92
N ASP A 87 10.13 26.25 5.81
CA ASP A 87 10.18 26.81 7.17
C ASP A 87 11.46 26.39 7.93
N GLU A 88 11.97 25.19 7.68
CA GLU A 88 13.20 24.69 8.29
C GLU A 88 14.43 25.44 7.77
N THR A 89 14.53 25.63 6.46
CA THR A 89 15.60 26.43 5.84
C THR A 89 15.58 27.86 6.35
N ILE A 90 14.38 28.45 6.48
CA ILE A 90 14.18 29.80 7.01
C ILE A 90 14.58 29.89 8.49
N LYS A 91 14.20 28.92 9.32
CA LYS A 91 14.58 28.90 10.74
C LYS A 91 16.09 28.84 10.93
N SER A 92 16.79 28.10 10.07
CA SER A 92 18.24 27.90 10.22
C SER A 92 19.09 28.99 9.58
N ASN A 93 18.64 29.61 8.48
CA ASN A 93 19.46 30.53 7.67
C ASN A 93 18.73 31.80 7.25
N GLY A 94 17.56 32.09 7.86
CA GLY A 94 16.70 33.20 7.45
C GLY A 94 17.33 34.57 7.66
N GLU A 95 18.14 34.72 8.72
CA GLU A 95 18.84 35.97 9.02
C GLU A 95 19.88 36.29 7.94
N GLU A 96 20.72 35.30 7.60
CA GLU A 96 21.71 35.42 6.53
C GLU A 96 21.02 35.66 5.19
N LEU A 97 19.92 34.95 4.89
CA LEU A 97 19.14 35.19 3.66
C LEU A 97 18.61 36.63 3.58
N CYS A 98 18.17 37.20 4.70
CA CYS A 98 17.67 38.57 4.73
C CYS A 98 18.78 39.62 4.61
N SER A 99 20.02 39.27 4.96
CA SER A 99 21.18 40.16 4.82
C SER A 99 21.56 40.46 3.36
N PHE A 100 21.15 39.59 2.43
CA PHE A 100 21.36 39.78 1.00
C PHE A 100 20.18 40.55 0.36
N GLU A 101 20.49 41.65 -0.31
CA GLU A 101 19.49 42.50 -0.97
C GLU A 101 19.00 41.94 -2.30
N LYS A 102 19.87 41.24 -3.05
CA LYS A 102 19.55 40.73 -4.38
C LYS A 102 19.16 39.25 -4.35
N ALA A 103 18.29 38.87 -5.28
CA ALA A 103 17.88 37.48 -5.44
C ALA A 103 19.04 36.56 -5.84
N GLU A 104 19.96 37.06 -6.67
CA GLU A 104 21.15 36.32 -7.12
C GLU A 104 22.07 35.94 -5.95
N ASP A 105 22.31 36.88 -5.03
CA ASP A 105 23.14 36.66 -3.86
C ASP A 105 22.50 35.62 -2.92
N ARG A 106 21.18 35.69 -2.71
CA ARG A 106 20.43 34.67 -1.94
C ARG A 106 20.53 33.29 -2.56
N LEU A 107 20.39 33.17 -3.88
CA LEU A 107 20.52 31.89 -4.58
C LEU A 107 21.95 31.35 -4.54
N THR A 108 22.96 32.24 -4.61
CA THR A 108 24.37 31.87 -4.48
C THR A 108 24.68 31.34 -3.09
N PHE A 109 24.19 32.02 -2.04
CA PHE A 109 24.27 31.55 -0.67
C PHE A 109 23.59 30.19 -0.49
N LEU A 110 22.35 30.03 -1.00
CA LEU A 110 21.64 28.76 -0.94
C LEU A 110 22.41 27.64 -1.67
N SER A 111 23.03 27.96 -2.80
CA SER A 111 23.84 27.01 -3.56
C SER A 111 25.07 26.53 -2.79
N SER A 112 25.57 27.29 -1.80
CA SER A 112 26.72 26.87 -0.99
C SER A 112 26.40 25.69 -0.08
N PHE A 113 25.13 25.48 0.29
CA PHE A 113 24.70 24.34 1.10
C PHE A 113 24.64 23.03 0.32
N TYR A 114 24.51 23.13 -1.01
CA TYR A 114 24.40 21.97 -1.90
C TYR A 114 25.71 21.83 -2.66
N ALA A 115 26.45 20.76 -2.40
CA ALA A 115 27.73 20.52 -3.04
C ALA A 115 27.58 20.66 -4.57
N ILE A 116 28.43 21.47 -5.20
CA ILE A 116 28.43 21.61 -6.66
C ILE A 116 28.82 20.25 -7.24
N GLU A 117 27.88 19.57 -7.91
CA GLU A 117 28.17 18.30 -8.56
C GLU A 117 29.14 18.59 -9.70
N THR A 118 30.38 18.09 -9.58
CA THR A 118 31.36 18.20 -10.66
C THR A 118 30.86 17.41 -11.87
N LYS A 119 31.29 17.80 -13.09
CA LYS A 119 30.96 17.05 -14.31
C LYS A 119 31.31 15.56 -14.19
N SER A 120 32.45 15.25 -13.57
CA SER A 120 32.90 13.87 -13.32
C SER A 120 31.96 13.11 -12.39
N GLU A 121 31.50 13.76 -11.33
CA GLU A 121 30.57 13.17 -10.36
C GLU A 121 29.19 12.93 -10.97
N LYS A 122 28.72 13.90 -11.77
CA LYS A 122 27.51 13.75 -12.59
C LYS A 122 27.62 12.52 -13.49
N ILE A 123 28.70 12.41 -14.27
CA ILE A 123 28.94 11.27 -15.16
C ILE A 123 28.97 9.95 -14.37
N ARG A 124 29.65 9.91 -13.22
CA ARG A 124 29.71 8.72 -12.35
C ARG A 124 28.31 8.27 -11.92
N ARG A 125 27.49 9.19 -11.40
CA ARG A 125 26.11 8.92 -10.98
C ARG A 125 25.25 8.41 -12.14
N TYR A 126 25.36 9.01 -13.33
CA TYR A 126 24.60 8.54 -14.49
C TYR A 126 25.09 7.18 -15.01
N LYS A 127 26.38 6.86 -14.90
CA LYS A 127 26.90 5.51 -15.17
C LYS A 127 26.33 4.48 -14.20
N GLU A 128 26.32 4.77 -12.90
CA GLU A 128 25.71 3.88 -11.90
C GLU A 128 24.21 3.72 -12.09
N LYS A 129 23.52 4.81 -12.47
CA LYS A 129 22.10 4.78 -12.82
C LYS A 129 21.86 3.92 -14.05
N LEU A 130 22.71 4.03 -15.08
CA LEU A 130 22.62 3.23 -16.29
C LEU A 130 22.85 1.75 -16.00
N GLU A 131 23.82 1.42 -15.15
CA GLU A 131 24.11 0.04 -14.76
C GLU A 131 22.91 -0.62 -14.09
N LYS A 132 22.30 0.09 -13.12
CA LYS A 132 21.11 -0.35 -12.38
C LYS A 132 19.81 -0.27 -13.18
N LEU A 133 19.82 0.35 -14.35
CA LEU A 133 18.62 0.53 -15.16
C LEU A 133 18.19 -0.82 -15.74
N ALA A 134 16.99 -1.25 -15.40
CA ALA A 134 16.33 -2.44 -15.91
C ALA A 134 14.91 -2.10 -16.37
N ARG A 135 14.41 -2.82 -17.38
CA ARG A 135 13.02 -2.69 -17.85
C ARG A 135 12.09 -3.32 -16.82
N LEU A 136 11.03 -2.60 -16.44
CA LEU A 136 9.97 -3.19 -15.63
C LEU A 136 9.13 -4.15 -16.49
N SER A 137 8.55 -5.20 -15.90
CA SER A 137 7.83 -6.24 -16.66
C SER A 137 6.68 -5.72 -17.54
N ASN A 138 6.04 -4.62 -17.14
CA ASN A 138 4.89 -4.01 -17.84
C ASN A 138 5.27 -2.70 -18.56
N GLU A 139 6.56 -2.37 -18.61
CA GLU A 139 7.06 -1.16 -19.26
C GLU A 139 7.29 -1.42 -20.76
N LYS A 140 6.71 -0.57 -21.60
CA LYS A 140 6.96 -0.55 -23.05
C LYS A 140 8.45 -0.42 -23.36
N PHE A 141 8.92 -1.15 -24.37
CA PHE A 141 10.30 -1.10 -24.85
C PHE A 141 10.67 0.31 -25.33
N GLU A 142 9.77 1.05 -25.97
CA GLU A 142 10.04 2.44 -26.37
C GLU A 142 10.28 3.36 -25.17
N LEU A 143 9.53 3.16 -24.08
CA LEU A 143 9.69 3.95 -22.85
C LEU A 143 11.00 3.62 -22.17
N PHE A 144 11.34 2.33 -22.08
CA PHE A 144 12.62 1.89 -21.55
C PHE A 144 13.79 2.44 -22.37
N LEU A 145 13.73 2.34 -23.70
CA LEU A 145 14.74 2.90 -24.59
C LEU A 145 14.90 4.41 -24.38
N SER A 146 13.79 5.13 -24.18
CA SER A 146 13.83 6.58 -23.90
C SER A 146 14.56 6.89 -22.58
N LYS A 147 14.37 6.07 -21.53
CA LYS A 147 15.10 6.20 -20.26
C LYS A 147 16.60 5.92 -20.43
N VAL A 148 16.96 4.89 -21.22
CA VAL A 148 18.36 4.57 -21.55
C VAL A 148 18.99 5.75 -22.28
N THR A 149 18.37 6.23 -23.36
CA THR A 149 18.85 7.36 -24.16
C THR A 149 19.06 8.61 -23.30
N SER A 150 18.05 9.01 -22.52
CA SER A 150 18.16 10.18 -21.63
C SER A 150 19.27 10.04 -20.59
N THR A 151 19.53 8.83 -20.10
CA THR A 151 20.61 8.56 -19.14
C THR A 151 21.98 8.64 -19.83
N VAL A 152 22.12 8.09 -21.04
CA VAL A 152 23.37 8.07 -21.81
C VAL A 152 23.77 9.46 -22.32
N GLU A 153 22.79 10.30 -22.67
CA GLU A 153 23.01 11.71 -23.04
C GLU A 153 23.74 12.50 -21.94
N GLN A 154 23.59 12.11 -20.68
CA GLN A 154 24.26 12.77 -19.55
C GLN A 154 25.68 12.22 -19.29
N ILE A 155 26.08 11.15 -19.98
CA ILE A 155 27.37 10.47 -19.80
C ILE A 155 28.39 10.90 -20.87
N THR A 156 27.97 11.08 -22.12
CA THR A 156 28.87 11.41 -23.23
C THR A 156 28.21 12.28 -24.30
N ASP A 157 28.96 13.28 -24.77
CA ASP A 157 28.54 14.15 -25.88
C ASP A 157 28.85 13.55 -27.26
N LYS A 158 29.75 12.55 -27.32
CA LYS A 158 30.14 11.89 -28.56
C LYS A 158 29.02 11.01 -29.10
N ALA A 159 28.50 11.33 -30.29
CA ALA A 159 27.37 10.64 -30.91
C ALA A 159 27.58 9.14 -31.05
N ASP A 160 28.72 8.71 -31.62
CA ASP A 160 29.03 7.30 -31.85
C ASP A 160 29.09 6.50 -30.53
N ALA A 161 29.69 7.09 -29.48
CA ALA A 161 29.74 6.48 -28.17
C ALA A 161 28.35 6.38 -27.52
N ARG A 162 27.48 7.39 -27.71
CA ARG A 162 26.09 7.31 -27.24
C ARG A 162 25.34 6.17 -27.90
N GLU A 163 25.41 6.10 -29.23
CA GLU A 163 24.71 5.06 -30.00
C GLU A 163 25.17 3.66 -29.60
N TYR A 164 26.48 3.46 -29.46
CA TYR A 164 27.05 2.21 -28.99
C TYR A 164 26.53 1.81 -27.60
N ILE A 165 26.59 2.71 -26.61
CA ILE A 165 26.16 2.43 -25.23
C ILE A 165 24.65 2.15 -25.17
N ILE A 166 23.84 2.92 -25.90
CA ILE A 166 22.38 2.72 -25.98
C ILE A 166 22.08 1.34 -26.55
N ASN A 167 22.75 0.98 -27.65
CA ASN A 167 22.55 -0.30 -28.32
C ASN A 167 22.95 -1.49 -27.44
N GLU A 168 24.14 -1.41 -26.83
CA GLU A 168 24.63 -2.43 -25.90
C GLU A 168 23.67 -2.61 -24.72
N LYS A 169 23.30 -1.51 -24.04
CA LYS A 169 22.43 -1.58 -22.86
C LYS A 169 21.02 -2.08 -23.21
N PHE A 170 20.47 -1.66 -24.35
CA PHE A 170 19.15 -2.12 -24.78
C PHE A 170 19.17 -3.62 -25.10
N ARG A 171 20.20 -4.13 -25.76
CA ARG A 171 20.30 -5.56 -26.09
C ARG A 171 20.48 -6.44 -24.86
N GLN A 172 21.25 -5.99 -23.87
CA GLN A 172 21.44 -6.72 -22.61
C GLN A 172 20.14 -7.05 -21.86
N ILE A 173 19.05 -6.31 -22.10
CA ILE A 173 17.77 -6.58 -21.43
C ILE A 173 16.87 -7.57 -22.19
N LEU A 174 17.21 -7.89 -23.45
CA LEU A 174 16.42 -8.80 -24.26
C LEU A 174 16.56 -10.21 -23.69
N SER A 175 15.42 -10.87 -23.43
CA SER A 175 15.46 -12.27 -23.03
C SER A 175 15.93 -13.13 -24.21
N PRO A 176 16.56 -14.30 -23.96
CA PRO A 176 16.97 -15.21 -25.03
C PRO A 176 15.83 -15.59 -26.00
N GLU A 177 14.61 -15.73 -25.48
CA GLU A 177 13.40 -15.98 -26.27
C GLU A 177 13.05 -14.81 -27.19
N THR A 178 13.20 -13.57 -26.69
CA THR A 178 12.99 -12.35 -27.47
C THR A 178 14.04 -12.23 -28.56
N GLU A 179 15.31 -12.53 -28.26
CA GLU A 179 16.40 -12.50 -29.24
C GLU A 179 16.20 -13.54 -30.36
N SER A 180 15.81 -14.77 -30.03
CA SER A 180 15.51 -15.80 -31.03
C SER A 180 14.38 -15.35 -31.94
N PHE A 181 13.30 -14.83 -31.36
CA PHE A 181 12.17 -14.31 -32.12
C PHE A 181 12.58 -13.15 -33.05
N LEU A 182 13.38 -12.20 -32.56
CA LEU A 182 13.89 -11.11 -33.39
C LEU A 182 14.78 -11.61 -34.53
N ARG A 183 15.54 -12.69 -34.30
CA ARG A 183 16.36 -13.33 -35.34
C ARG A 183 15.48 -13.95 -36.42
N ASP A 184 14.45 -14.69 -36.03
CA ASP A 184 13.52 -15.35 -36.96
C ASP A 184 12.75 -14.33 -37.81
N MET A 185 12.44 -13.16 -37.24
CA MET A 185 11.77 -12.06 -37.93
C MET A 185 12.74 -11.11 -38.67
N CYS A 186 14.04 -11.42 -38.73
CA CYS A 186 15.08 -10.56 -39.33
C CYS A 186 15.15 -9.14 -38.74
N MET A 187 14.73 -8.98 -37.48
CA MET A 187 14.69 -7.72 -36.75
C MET A 187 15.88 -7.53 -35.81
N LEU A 188 16.64 -8.59 -35.49
CA LEU A 188 17.71 -8.52 -34.51
C LEU A 188 18.81 -7.51 -34.88
N GLU A 189 19.13 -7.34 -36.16
CA GLU A 189 20.17 -6.41 -36.63
C GLU A 189 19.68 -4.96 -36.80
N LYS A 190 18.39 -4.71 -36.54
CA LYS A 190 17.82 -3.36 -36.64
C LYS A 190 18.27 -2.46 -35.49
N SER A 191 18.01 -1.17 -35.64
CA SER A 191 18.30 -0.21 -34.58
C SER A 191 17.46 -0.52 -33.33
N PRO A 192 17.96 -0.19 -32.12
CA PRO A 192 17.19 -0.35 -30.88
C PRO A 192 15.80 0.29 -30.96
N LYS A 193 15.66 1.41 -31.68
CA LYS A 193 14.39 2.10 -31.91
C LYS A 193 13.41 1.26 -32.72
N GLU A 194 13.85 0.68 -33.83
CA GLU A 194 13.01 -0.20 -34.66
C GLU A 194 12.61 -1.46 -33.90
N ILE A 195 13.54 -2.06 -33.15
CA ILE A 195 13.28 -3.24 -32.32
C ILE A 195 12.25 -2.91 -31.23
N ALA A 196 12.40 -1.79 -30.53
CA ALA A 196 11.49 -1.37 -29.47
C ALA A 196 10.04 -1.20 -29.98
N VAL A 197 9.86 -0.49 -31.09
CA VAL A 197 8.55 -0.29 -31.73
C VAL A 197 7.92 -1.64 -32.11
N PHE A 198 8.73 -2.54 -32.70
CA PHE A 198 8.27 -3.85 -33.15
C PHE A 198 7.83 -4.74 -31.97
N LEU A 199 8.61 -4.75 -30.89
CA LEU A 199 8.28 -5.51 -29.68
C LEU A 199 7.04 -4.96 -28.96
N ASP A 200 6.88 -3.63 -28.90
CA ASP A 200 5.69 -3.01 -28.31
C ASP A 200 4.41 -3.31 -29.11
N GLN A 201 4.51 -3.36 -30.45
CA GLN A 201 3.41 -3.80 -31.30
C GLN A 201 3.05 -5.27 -31.07
N ARG A 202 4.06 -6.12 -30.86
CA ARG A 202 3.85 -7.53 -30.50
C ARG A 202 3.20 -7.68 -29.14
N GLU A 203 3.69 -7.02 -28.09
CA GLU A 203 3.10 -7.09 -26.73
C GLU A 203 1.62 -6.68 -26.75
N ARG A 204 1.25 -5.65 -27.53
CA ARG A 204 -0.16 -5.27 -27.76
C ARG A 204 -1.00 -6.42 -28.35
N ASN A 205 -0.40 -7.23 -29.21
CA ASN A 205 -1.05 -8.37 -29.87
C ASN A 205 -0.94 -9.69 -29.06
N ILE A 206 -0.09 -9.75 -28.02
CA ILE A 206 0.00 -10.84 -27.03
C ILE A 206 -0.81 -10.50 -25.76
N THR A 207 -1.87 -9.70 -25.88
CA THR A 207 -2.84 -9.56 -24.79
C THR A 207 -3.58 -10.90 -24.64
N VAL A 208 -2.96 -11.84 -23.90
CA VAL A 208 -3.38 -13.19 -23.53
C VAL A 208 -3.90 -14.06 -24.70
N PRO A 209 -3.23 -15.17 -25.08
CA PRO A 209 -3.89 -16.13 -25.96
C PRO A 209 -5.17 -16.60 -25.24
N LYS A 210 -6.35 -16.31 -25.80
CA LYS A 210 -7.68 -16.70 -25.28
C LYS A 210 -7.80 -18.18 -24.90
N ILE A 211 -6.86 -19.01 -25.36
CA ILE A 211 -6.70 -20.43 -25.05
C ILE A 211 -6.37 -20.66 -23.55
N ALA A 212 -5.52 -19.84 -22.93
CA ALA A 212 -5.18 -19.98 -21.51
C ALA A 212 -6.37 -19.62 -20.61
N GLN A 213 -7.17 -18.62 -21.00
CA GLN A 213 -8.40 -18.24 -20.30
C GLN A 213 -9.44 -19.37 -20.36
N LEU A 214 -9.67 -19.95 -21.55
CA LEU A 214 -10.59 -21.10 -21.71
C LEU A 214 -10.18 -22.34 -20.90
N GLN A 215 -8.88 -22.60 -20.75
CA GLN A 215 -8.39 -23.69 -19.90
C GLN A 215 -8.56 -23.42 -18.41
N ILE A 216 -8.42 -22.15 -17.99
CA ILE A 216 -8.66 -21.73 -16.60
C ILE A 216 -10.15 -21.81 -16.29
N ASP A 217 -11.01 -21.30 -17.17
CA ASP A 217 -12.45 -21.29 -17.00
C ASP A 217 -13.00 -22.73 -16.89
N ASN A 218 -12.54 -23.65 -17.76
CA ASN A 218 -12.91 -25.08 -17.66
C ASN A 218 -12.45 -25.74 -16.34
N LYS A 219 -11.29 -25.36 -15.80
CA LYS A 219 -10.80 -25.88 -14.52
C LYS A 219 -11.61 -25.31 -13.35
N ILE A 220 -12.02 -24.04 -13.42
CA ILE A 220 -12.88 -23.42 -12.42
C ILE A 220 -14.26 -24.08 -12.43
N ASP A 221 -14.86 -24.31 -13.61
CA ASP A 221 -16.14 -25.00 -13.73
C ASP A 221 -16.09 -26.41 -13.13
N THR A 222 -15.01 -27.14 -13.39
CA THR A 222 -14.79 -28.48 -12.80
C THR A 222 -14.66 -28.41 -11.27
N LEU A 223 -13.98 -27.39 -10.74
CA LEU A 223 -13.83 -27.16 -9.30
C LEU A 223 -15.15 -26.78 -8.63
N VAL A 224 -15.93 -25.91 -9.27
CA VAL A 224 -17.26 -25.49 -8.80
C VAL A 224 -18.21 -26.67 -8.78
N GLN A 225 -18.20 -27.51 -9.81
CA GLN A 225 -19.03 -28.70 -9.88
C GLN A 225 -18.63 -29.74 -8.82
N SER A 226 -17.33 -30.01 -8.65
CA SER A 226 -16.82 -30.92 -7.62
C SER A 226 -17.13 -30.43 -6.21
N THR A 227 -17.02 -29.12 -5.97
CA THR A 227 -17.35 -28.50 -4.67
C THR A 227 -18.86 -28.56 -4.42
N SER A 228 -19.68 -28.31 -5.43
CA SER A 228 -21.15 -28.41 -5.34
C SER A 228 -21.59 -29.84 -5.03
N GLU A 229 -20.99 -30.84 -5.67
CA GLU A 229 -21.24 -32.26 -5.38
C GLU A 229 -20.81 -32.65 -3.96
N MET A 230 -19.68 -32.13 -3.48
CA MET A 230 -19.20 -32.37 -2.12
C MET A 230 -20.17 -31.77 -1.09
N ILE A 231 -20.61 -30.52 -1.32
CA ILE A 231 -21.60 -29.84 -0.47
C ILE A 231 -22.91 -30.64 -0.43
N ALA A 232 -23.40 -31.08 -1.60
CA ALA A 232 -24.62 -31.89 -1.69
C ALA A 232 -24.48 -33.21 -0.89
N LYS A 233 -23.36 -33.93 -1.04
CA LYS A 233 -23.09 -35.16 -0.28
C LYS A 233 -23.00 -34.90 1.22
N THR A 234 -22.37 -33.81 1.65
CA THR A 234 -22.33 -33.45 3.07
C THR A 234 -23.70 -33.05 3.62
N SER A 235 -24.53 -32.35 2.83
CA SER A 235 -25.89 -31.98 3.24
C SER A 235 -26.76 -33.22 3.47
N ILE A 236 -26.72 -34.18 2.53
CA ILE A 236 -27.44 -35.46 2.67
C ILE A 236 -26.96 -36.24 3.90
N ALA A 237 -25.64 -36.29 4.13
CA ALA A 237 -25.08 -36.97 5.30
C ALA A 237 -25.48 -36.30 6.62
N PHE A 238 -25.57 -34.97 6.66
CA PHE A 238 -26.06 -34.22 7.82
C PHE A 238 -27.55 -34.46 8.08
N GLU A 239 -28.37 -34.47 7.04
CA GLU A 239 -29.81 -34.79 7.14
C GLU A 239 -30.03 -36.22 7.68
N GLU A 240 -29.27 -37.20 7.18
CA GLU A 240 -29.32 -38.56 7.71
C GLU A 240 -28.89 -38.64 9.19
N GLN A 241 -27.88 -37.87 9.58
CA GLN A 241 -27.42 -37.83 10.97
C GLN A 241 -28.47 -37.21 11.89
N ILE A 242 -29.13 -36.13 11.45
CA ILE A 242 -30.25 -35.51 12.17
C ILE A 242 -31.39 -36.51 12.34
N ALA A 243 -31.83 -37.17 11.26
CA ALA A 243 -32.90 -38.17 11.32
C ALA A 243 -32.56 -39.33 12.29
N ARG A 244 -31.31 -39.81 12.30
CA ARG A 244 -30.86 -40.84 13.25
C ARG A 244 -30.85 -40.35 14.70
N MET A 245 -30.58 -39.07 14.94
CA MET A 245 -30.64 -38.48 16.29
C MET A 245 -32.08 -38.32 16.77
N GLU A 246 -32.98 -37.87 15.89
CA GLU A 246 -34.41 -37.77 16.18
C GLU A 246 -35.01 -39.14 16.54
N ASP A 247 -34.68 -40.19 15.78
CA ASP A 247 -35.10 -41.56 16.08
C ASP A 247 -34.57 -42.07 17.42
N LYS A 248 -33.32 -41.73 17.77
CA LYS A 248 -32.75 -42.07 19.08
C LYS A 248 -33.43 -41.32 20.21
N HIS A 249 -33.76 -40.03 20.00
CA HIS A 249 -34.45 -39.21 20.97
C HIS A 249 -35.85 -39.77 21.25
N LYS A 250 -36.60 -40.08 20.19
CA LYS A 250 -37.94 -40.68 20.31
C LYS A 250 -37.91 -42.01 21.08
N LYS A 251 -36.98 -42.90 20.77
CA LYS A 251 -36.79 -44.16 21.53
C LYS A 251 -36.43 -43.92 22.99
N SER A 252 -35.66 -42.88 23.29
CA SER A 252 -35.31 -42.51 24.66
C SER A 252 -36.54 -41.98 25.42
N GLU A 253 -37.38 -41.16 24.78
CA GLU A 253 -38.63 -40.68 25.36
C GLU A 253 -39.61 -41.83 25.63
N GLU A 254 -39.79 -42.76 24.68
CA GLU A 254 -40.62 -43.95 24.86
C GLU A 254 -40.13 -44.81 26.05
N MET A 255 -38.81 -45.02 26.17
CA MET A 255 -38.23 -45.72 27.32
C MET A 255 -38.42 -44.97 28.65
N ALA A 256 -38.30 -43.63 28.63
CA ALA A 256 -38.52 -42.81 29.82
C ALA A 256 -39.99 -42.88 30.27
N GLU A 257 -40.94 -42.84 29.32
CA GLU A 257 -42.36 -42.97 29.60
C GLU A 257 -42.71 -44.36 30.16
N GLN A 258 -42.12 -45.43 29.60
CA GLN A 258 -42.28 -46.78 30.15
C GLN A 258 -41.72 -46.90 31.58
N ARG A 259 -40.54 -46.31 31.84
CA ARG A 259 -39.97 -46.28 33.20
C ARG A 259 -40.85 -45.50 34.16
N ALA A 260 -41.42 -44.37 33.73
CA ALA A 260 -42.36 -43.60 34.54
C ALA A 260 -43.63 -44.41 34.87
N LYS A 261 -44.19 -45.15 33.90
CA LYS A 261 -45.33 -46.06 34.13
C LYS A 261 -44.99 -47.17 35.13
N ILE A 262 -43.82 -47.79 35.01
CA ILE A 262 -43.36 -48.82 35.96
C ILE A 262 -43.21 -48.25 37.36
N LEU A 263 -42.59 -47.07 37.50
CA LEU A 263 -42.42 -46.41 38.78
C LEU A 263 -43.76 -46.02 39.40
N ASN A 264 -44.70 -45.50 38.61
CA ASN A 264 -46.05 -45.19 39.11
C ASN A 264 -46.76 -46.45 39.63
N ASN A 265 -46.70 -47.56 38.88
CA ASN A 265 -47.26 -48.84 39.34
C ASN A 265 -46.60 -49.35 40.63
N GLN A 266 -45.28 -49.16 40.77
CA GLN A 266 -44.55 -49.51 42.00
C GLN A 266 -44.96 -48.61 43.18
N ILE A 267 -45.13 -47.31 42.95
CA ILE A 267 -45.62 -46.36 43.95
C ILE A 267 -47.03 -46.75 44.38
N GLU A 268 -47.95 -47.02 43.45
CA GLU A 268 -49.31 -47.46 43.79
C GLU A 268 -49.32 -48.74 44.63
N ASN A 269 -48.52 -49.74 44.26
CA ASN A 269 -48.38 -50.98 45.02
C ASN A 269 -47.78 -50.78 46.40
N LEU A 270 -46.77 -49.90 46.52
CA LEU A 270 -46.17 -49.55 47.81
C LEU A 270 -47.16 -48.76 48.67
N THR A 271 -47.88 -47.80 48.11
CA THR A 271 -48.93 -47.06 48.80
C THR A 271 -50.03 -47.99 49.29
N ALA A 272 -50.49 -48.94 48.46
CA ALA A 272 -51.47 -49.95 48.87
C ALA A 272 -50.95 -50.87 49.99
N THR A 273 -49.68 -51.27 49.91
CA THR A 273 -49.02 -52.07 50.95
C THR A 273 -48.86 -51.29 52.25
N ILE A 274 -48.46 -50.01 52.17
CA ILE A 274 -48.37 -49.11 53.32
C ILE A 274 -49.75 -48.94 53.95
N SER A 275 -50.81 -48.70 53.17
CA SER A 275 -52.18 -48.61 53.68
C SER A 275 -52.61 -49.88 54.41
N LYS A 276 -52.30 -51.07 53.86
CA LYS A 276 -52.55 -52.36 54.54
C LYS A 276 -51.74 -52.50 55.82
N LEU A 277 -50.45 -52.19 55.81
CA LEU A 277 -49.59 -52.27 56.99
C LEU A 277 -49.96 -51.24 58.06
N THR A 278 -50.41 -50.04 57.70
CA THR A 278 -50.92 -49.05 58.66
C THR A 278 -52.24 -49.52 59.29
N PHE A 279 -53.07 -50.24 58.53
CA PHE A 279 -54.29 -50.86 59.06
C PHE A 279 -53.98 -52.03 60.00
N GLU A 280 -53.02 -52.89 59.66
CA GLU A 280 -52.58 -54.03 60.48
C GLU A 280 -51.80 -53.58 61.73
N ARG A 281 -50.97 -52.53 61.64
CA ARG A 281 -50.19 -51.97 62.75
C ARG A 281 -51.03 -51.19 63.75
N ASN A 282 -52.17 -50.64 63.35
CA ASN A 282 -53.13 -50.06 64.30
C ASN A 282 -53.92 -51.13 65.09
N ASN A 283 -53.79 -52.42 64.75
CA ASN A 283 -54.50 -53.52 65.40
C ASN A 283 -53.61 -54.52 66.16
N GLN A 284 -52.29 -54.32 66.20
CA GLN A 284 -51.38 -55.12 67.03
C GLN A 284 -50.28 -54.22 67.57
N GLN A 285 -50.21 -54.09 68.91
CA GLN A 285 -49.00 -53.61 69.57
C GLN A 285 -47.88 -54.63 69.41
N PRO A 286 -46.66 -54.20 69.08
CA PRO A 286 -45.50 -54.97 69.53
C PRO A 286 -44.43 -54.10 70.15
N SER A 287 -43.97 -54.60 71.29
CA SER A 287 -42.67 -54.38 71.90
C SER A 287 -41.53 -54.52 70.89
N ARG A 288 -40.57 -53.59 70.93
CA ARG A 288 -39.26 -53.71 70.28
C ARG A 288 -38.17 -53.83 71.35
N PRO A 289 -37.37 -54.90 71.36
CA PRO A 289 -36.06 -54.91 71.97
C PRO A 289 -35.02 -54.23 71.05
N TYR A 290 -34.00 -53.71 71.71
CA TYR A 290 -32.86 -52.96 71.20
C TYR A 290 -31.71 -53.93 70.93
N PHE A 291 -31.11 -53.89 69.73
CA PHE A 291 -29.74 -54.38 69.49
C PHE A 291 -28.98 -53.39 68.60
N PRO A 292 -27.66 -53.28 68.80
CA PRO A 292 -26.90 -52.05 68.61
C PRO A 292 -26.29 -51.90 67.21
N ASN A 293 -26.10 -50.64 66.86
CA ASN A 293 -25.58 -50.13 65.60
C ASN A 293 -24.04 -50.03 65.68
N GLN A 294 -23.33 -50.68 64.76
CA GLN A 294 -21.89 -50.52 64.57
C GLN A 294 -21.63 -49.53 63.43
N ASN A 295 -20.95 -48.43 63.79
CA ASN A 295 -20.35 -47.44 62.91
C ASN A 295 -19.37 -48.06 61.90
N GLN A 296 -19.59 -47.82 60.61
CA GLN A 296 -18.55 -47.60 59.59
C GLN A 296 -19.12 -46.59 58.57
N SER A 297 -18.75 -45.31 58.62
CA SER A 297 -17.60 -44.70 57.93
C SER A 297 -17.56 -44.95 56.41
N ASN A 298 -18.14 -44.05 55.62
CA ASN A 298 -17.39 -43.15 54.74
C ASN A 298 -18.34 -42.30 53.88
N GLY A 299 -18.39 -41.00 54.20
CA GLY A 299 -18.82 -39.99 53.26
C GLY A 299 -17.68 -39.69 52.27
N GLN A 300 -18.02 -39.49 51.01
CA GLN A 300 -17.24 -38.88 49.93
C GLN A 300 -18.19 -38.93 48.70
N ASN A 301 -18.44 -37.91 47.87
CA ASN A 301 -17.85 -36.61 47.69
C ASN A 301 -18.92 -35.70 47.06
N SER A 302 -19.02 -34.50 47.61
CA SER A 302 -19.42 -33.31 46.87
C SER A 302 -18.37 -33.00 45.80
N PHE A 303 -18.75 -32.98 44.52
CA PHE A 303 -18.02 -32.24 43.50
C PHE A 303 -18.97 -31.25 42.86
N GLN A 304 -18.83 -29.98 43.26
CA GLN A 304 -19.29 -28.86 42.46
C GLN A 304 -18.46 -28.78 41.17
N PRO A 305 -19.05 -28.36 40.03
CA PRO A 305 -18.32 -28.22 38.78
C PRO A 305 -17.31 -27.07 38.88
N ARG A 306 -16.04 -27.33 38.55
CA ARG A 306 -15.04 -26.27 38.37
C ARG A 306 -15.18 -25.62 36.99
N PRO A 307 -14.95 -24.30 36.87
CA PRO A 307 -15.02 -23.57 35.61
C PRO A 307 -13.86 -23.95 34.68
N ARG A 308 -14.15 -24.03 33.37
CA ARG A 308 -13.24 -24.46 32.30
C ARG A 308 -12.18 -23.42 31.88
N PHE A 309 -12.04 -22.29 32.58
CA PHE A 309 -11.22 -21.16 32.11
C PHE A 309 -10.29 -20.59 33.19
N CYS A 310 -8.99 -20.58 32.90
CA CYS A 310 -7.97 -19.82 33.66
C CYS A 310 -7.88 -18.40 33.09
N ASN A 311 -8.48 -17.41 33.77
CA ASN A 311 -8.44 -16.00 33.36
C ASN A 311 -7.04 -15.35 33.45
N TYR A 312 -6.06 -16.02 34.06
CA TYR A 312 -4.70 -15.50 34.15
C TYR A 312 -3.79 -15.94 33.00
N CYS A 313 -4.15 -17.02 32.30
CA CYS A 313 -3.25 -17.66 31.36
C CYS A 313 -3.78 -17.81 29.93
N LYS A 314 -5.07 -17.55 29.65
CA LYS A 314 -5.68 -17.51 28.30
C LYS A 314 -5.26 -18.66 27.35
N VAL A 315 -5.06 -19.88 27.85
CA VAL A 315 -4.89 -21.08 27.03
C VAL A 315 -5.79 -22.19 27.56
N ASP A 316 -6.47 -22.90 26.67
CA ASP A 316 -7.23 -24.10 27.00
C ASP A 316 -6.30 -25.22 27.46
N THR A 317 -6.68 -25.89 28.54
CA THR A 317 -5.92 -26.90 29.24
C THR A 317 -5.38 -28.02 28.34
N HIS A 318 -4.07 -28.26 28.41
CA HIS A 318 -3.43 -29.50 27.98
C HIS A 318 -4.01 -30.68 28.79
N TYR A 319 -4.57 -31.66 28.09
CA TYR A 319 -4.70 -33.00 28.63
C TYR A 319 -3.43 -33.79 28.29
N ARG A 320 -2.89 -34.49 29.29
CA ARG A 320 -1.99 -35.63 29.08
C ARG A 320 -2.82 -36.88 28.86
#